data_AF-A0A3D5DHJ6-F1
#
_entry.id   AF-A0A3D5DHJ6-F1
#
_cell.length_a   1.000
_cell.length_b   1.000
_cell.length_c   1.000
_cell.angle_alpha   90.00
_cell.angle_beta   90.00
_cell.angle_gamma   90.00
#
_symmetry.space_group_name_H-M   'P 1'
#
loop_
_entity.id
_entity.type
_entity.pdbx_description
1 polymer ?
#
loop_
_entity_poly.entity_id
_entity_poly.type
_entity_poly.pdbx_seq_one_letter_code
_entity_poly.pdbx_strand_id
1 'polypeptide(L)'
;MANTNKRPTRQQRGRALDDNAQTEIRTILDHTLPRRDLLIEYLHLIQDRFGYISDAHCVALASELSISAAEVFEVVTFYHHFDVVKDNQQRPPPVTVRVCDSITCELFGASDLIASLNKAVGKNVRVQPVPCVGRCANAPVAVVGQNPIEKASTKLVVDAVKQRALQAPATNHLKYRDYCADGGYELLRECHRQERDPADVIATLKDSNLRGLGGAGFPAGSKWSSLRDQAAPRLIAVNIDEGEPGTFKDRIYLEQDPHRFIEGMLIAAWAIAADACYIYIRDEYTSCRNMLLEEIKSLQENPPCPLPLIELRRGAGAYICGEESAMIESIEGKRGLPRLRPPYVAQVGLFGRPTLEHNMETLYWVRDIVQRGAAWFCAHGRRKRSGLRSFSVSGRIKKPGVHLAPAGISVRELIEEYCGGMLDGHEFYAYFPGGASGGILPATLGDEALDFDSLQPHGCFIGSAAVIVLSQHDSARDAALNAMRFFEHESCGQCTPCRVGTAKAVALMEFDQWDTSLLEELARAMEDASICGLGQAAPNPLRSAIKYFPQEFE
;
A
#
# COMPACT_ATOMS: atom_id res chain seq x y z
N MET A 1 21.68 -66.90 -18.74
CA MET A 1 21.94 -65.65 -18.01
C MET A 1 21.48 -64.49 -18.88
N ALA A 2 20.22 -64.06 -18.72
CA ALA A 2 19.68 -62.89 -19.40
C ALA A 2 19.45 -61.80 -18.35
N ASN A 3 20.26 -60.75 -18.41
CA ASN A 3 20.28 -59.65 -17.46
C ASN A 3 19.26 -58.59 -17.93
N THR A 4 18.01 -58.70 -17.50
CA THR A 4 16.98 -57.68 -17.76
C THR A 4 17.01 -56.63 -16.65
N ASN A 5 17.94 -55.68 -16.81
CA ASN A 5 18.04 -54.50 -15.97
C ASN A 5 16.84 -53.57 -16.22
N LYS A 6 15.69 -53.85 -15.59
CA LYS A 6 14.57 -52.90 -15.51
C LYS A 6 15.01 -51.74 -14.63
N ARG A 7 15.30 -50.59 -15.24
CA ARG A 7 15.40 -49.32 -14.51
C ARG A 7 14.10 -49.12 -13.72
N PRO A 8 14.13 -48.84 -12.41
CA PRO A 8 12.92 -48.54 -11.67
C PRO A 8 12.26 -47.30 -12.29
N THR A 9 10.97 -47.41 -12.61
CA THR A 9 10.14 -46.28 -13.00
C THR A 9 10.25 -45.23 -11.89
N ARG A 10 10.76 -44.05 -12.26
CA ARG A 10 10.90 -42.90 -11.37
C ARG A 10 9.49 -42.58 -10.85
N GLN A 11 9.16 -42.99 -9.62
CA GLN A 11 7.94 -42.54 -8.95
C GLN A 11 7.89 -41.02 -9.09
N GLN A 12 6.83 -40.50 -9.71
CA GLN A 12 6.59 -39.06 -9.77
C GLN A 12 6.53 -38.56 -8.31
N ARG A 13 7.58 -37.86 -7.89
CA ARG A 13 7.61 -37.16 -6.61
C ARG A 13 6.83 -35.86 -6.80
N GLY A 14 5.56 -35.84 -6.41
CA GLY A 14 4.70 -34.66 -6.50
C GLY A 14 3.23 -35.03 -6.67
N ARG A 15 2.34 -34.05 -6.51
CA ARG A 15 0.92 -34.21 -6.86
C ARG A 15 0.76 -34.43 -8.37
N ALA A 16 -0.13 -35.34 -8.75
CA ALA A 16 -0.44 -35.57 -10.15
C ALA A 16 -1.18 -34.35 -10.73
N LEU A 17 -0.96 -34.11 -12.04
CA LEU A 17 -1.69 -33.08 -12.77
C LEU A 17 -3.13 -33.56 -13.01
N ASP A 18 -4.10 -32.72 -12.69
CA ASP A 18 -5.52 -32.97 -12.93
C ASP A 18 -5.93 -32.37 -14.28
N ASP A 19 -6.48 -33.19 -15.18
CA ASP A 19 -6.80 -32.80 -16.55
C ASP A 19 -7.92 -31.72 -16.61
N ASN A 20 -8.85 -31.73 -15.65
CA ASN A 20 -9.92 -30.74 -15.58
C ASN A 20 -9.36 -29.38 -15.14
N ALA A 21 -8.58 -29.36 -14.05
CA ALA A 21 -7.92 -28.15 -13.57
C ALA A 21 -6.98 -27.57 -14.65
N GLN A 22 -6.27 -28.41 -15.40
CA GLN A 22 -5.45 -27.94 -16.51
C GLN A 22 -6.27 -27.28 -17.62
N THR A 23 -7.42 -27.87 -17.97
CA THR A 23 -8.34 -27.29 -18.97
C THR A 23 -8.90 -25.95 -18.50
N GLU A 24 -9.28 -25.85 -17.22
CA GLU A 24 -9.74 -24.62 -16.58
C GLU A 24 -8.68 -23.52 -16.61
N ILE A 25 -7.44 -23.83 -16.23
CA ILE A 25 -6.32 -22.87 -16.28
C ILE A 25 -6.05 -22.42 -17.72
N ARG A 26 -5.99 -23.33 -18.69
CA ARG A 26 -5.78 -22.95 -20.10
C ARG A 26 -6.87 -22.03 -20.63
N THR A 27 -8.11 -22.24 -20.19
CA THR A 27 -9.23 -21.36 -20.53
C THR A 27 -9.06 -19.97 -19.92
N ILE A 28 -8.59 -19.88 -18.66
CA ILE A 28 -8.32 -18.60 -17.98
C ILE A 28 -7.18 -17.83 -18.65
N LEU A 29 -6.13 -18.52 -19.11
CA LEU A 29 -4.99 -17.91 -19.78
C LEU A 29 -5.29 -17.45 -21.23
N ASP A 30 -6.48 -17.77 -21.75
CA ASP A 30 -6.97 -17.40 -23.09
C ASP A 30 -5.94 -17.65 -24.21
N HIS A 31 -5.23 -18.78 -24.13
CA HIS A 31 -4.19 -19.20 -25.09
C HIS A 31 -3.02 -18.22 -25.29
N THR A 32 -2.87 -17.22 -24.41
CA THR A 32 -1.70 -16.34 -24.42
C THR A 32 -0.45 -17.10 -23.96
N LEU A 33 0.72 -16.74 -24.50
CA LEU A 33 1.98 -17.31 -24.02
C LEU A 33 2.19 -16.88 -22.56
N PRO A 34 2.24 -17.82 -21.61
CA PRO A 34 2.24 -17.48 -20.20
C PRO A 34 3.56 -16.83 -19.80
N ARG A 35 3.46 -15.71 -19.07
CA ARG A 35 4.58 -14.96 -18.51
C ARG A 35 4.74 -15.28 -17.03
N ARG A 36 5.92 -15.74 -16.61
CA ARG A 36 6.18 -16.09 -15.19
C ARG A 36 5.93 -14.91 -14.25
N ASP A 37 6.28 -13.70 -14.67
CA ASP A 37 6.09 -12.48 -13.88
C ASP A 37 4.61 -12.10 -13.70
N LEU A 38 3.68 -12.73 -14.41
CA LEU A 38 2.23 -12.56 -14.25
C LEU A 38 1.61 -13.61 -13.30
N LEU A 39 2.41 -14.39 -12.56
CA LEU A 39 1.90 -15.42 -11.65
C LEU A 39 0.79 -14.90 -10.71
N ILE A 40 0.98 -13.74 -10.10
CA ILE A 40 -0.02 -13.15 -9.19
C ILE A 40 -1.29 -12.73 -9.94
N GLU A 41 -1.18 -12.20 -11.15
CA GLU A 41 -2.33 -11.88 -12.00
C GLU A 41 -3.14 -13.13 -12.34
N TYR A 42 -2.46 -14.24 -12.68
CA TYR A 42 -3.13 -15.50 -12.94
C TYR A 42 -3.80 -16.08 -11.69
N LEU A 43 -3.20 -15.93 -10.50
CA LEU A 43 -3.83 -16.30 -9.24
C LEU A 43 -5.09 -15.46 -8.97
N HIS A 44 -5.07 -14.16 -9.30
CA HIS A 44 -6.28 -13.33 -9.24
C HIS A 44 -7.38 -13.80 -10.19
N LEU A 45 -7.05 -14.18 -11.42
CA LEU A 45 -8.05 -14.71 -12.36
C LEU A 45 -8.71 -15.98 -11.83
N ILE A 46 -7.94 -16.88 -11.19
CA ILE A 46 -8.47 -18.09 -10.56
C ILE A 46 -9.38 -17.72 -9.37
N GLN A 47 -8.89 -16.86 -8.47
CA GLN A 47 -9.62 -16.41 -7.28
C GLN A 47 -10.95 -15.72 -7.67
N ASP A 48 -10.93 -14.81 -8.65
CA ASP A 48 -12.11 -14.07 -9.08
C ASP A 48 -13.12 -14.98 -9.80
N ARG A 49 -12.64 -15.98 -10.56
CA ARG A 49 -13.49 -16.93 -11.30
C ARG A 49 -14.17 -17.95 -10.39
N PHE A 50 -13.43 -18.52 -9.43
CA PHE A 50 -13.89 -19.66 -8.64
C PHE A 50 -14.21 -19.32 -7.17
N GLY A 51 -13.79 -18.15 -6.69
CA GLY A 51 -13.93 -17.74 -5.29
C GLY A 51 -12.91 -18.38 -4.35
N TYR A 52 -11.99 -19.19 -4.87
CA TYR A 52 -10.89 -19.82 -4.13
C TYR A 52 -9.84 -20.37 -5.12
N ILE A 53 -8.66 -20.70 -4.60
CA ILE A 53 -7.58 -21.33 -5.35
C ILE A 53 -7.33 -22.72 -4.78
N SER A 54 -7.57 -23.76 -5.59
CA SER A 54 -7.38 -25.15 -5.16
C SER A 54 -5.94 -25.60 -5.35
N ASP A 55 -5.57 -26.66 -4.61
CA ASP A 55 -4.30 -27.36 -4.82
C ASP A 55 -4.12 -27.83 -6.28
N ALA A 56 -5.19 -28.29 -6.93
CA ALA A 56 -5.18 -28.70 -8.33
C ALA A 56 -4.95 -27.52 -9.28
N HIS A 57 -5.56 -26.36 -9.03
CA HIS A 57 -5.32 -25.14 -9.80
C HIS A 57 -3.85 -24.68 -9.69
N CYS A 58 -3.25 -24.76 -8.49
CA CYS A 58 -1.83 -24.42 -8.31
C CYS A 58 -0.91 -25.32 -9.13
N VAL A 59 -1.15 -26.63 -9.13
CA VAL A 59 -0.34 -27.60 -9.90
C VAL A 59 -0.53 -27.39 -11.41
N ALA A 60 -1.76 -27.15 -11.84
CA ALA A 60 -2.07 -26.84 -13.24
C ALA A 60 -1.39 -25.55 -13.70
N LEU A 61 -1.48 -24.47 -12.93
CA LEU A 61 -0.83 -23.19 -13.23
C LEU A 61 0.69 -23.32 -13.26
N ALA A 62 1.29 -24.07 -12.33
CA ALA A 62 2.73 -24.33 -12.33
C ALA A 62 3.20 -25.05 -13.60
N SER A 63 2.40 -26.01 -14.08
CA SER A 63 2.64 -26.75 -15.33
C SER A 63 2.62 -25.81 -16.54
N GLU A 64 1.61 -24.95 -16.66
CA GLU A 64 1.49 -24.00 -17.78
C GLU A 64 2.61 -22.93 -17.76
N LEU A 65 3.05 -22.50 -16.57
CA LEU A 65 4.15 -21.54 -16.41
C LEU A 65 5.55 -22.17 -16.48
N SER A 66 5.66 -23.50 -16.57
CA SER A 66 6.93 -24.23 -16.51
C SER A 66 7.77 -23.91 -15.25
N ILE A 67 7.11 -23.76 -14.10
CA ILE A 67 7.73 -23.56 -12.79
C ILE A 67 7.34 -24.69 -11.83
N SER A 68 7.98 -24.73 -10.65
CA SER A 68 7.62 -25.74 -9.65
C SER A 68 6.27 -25.40 -8.98
N ALA A 69 5.48 -26.42 -8.66
CA ALA A 69 4.25 -26.22 -7.88
C ALA A 69 4.55 -25.60 -6.51
N ALA A 70 5.70 -25.92 -5.90
CA ALA A 70 6.15 -25.32 -4.65
C ALA A 70 6.29 -23.79 -4.75
N GLU A 71 6.82 -23.29 -5.87
CA GLU A 71 6.94 -21.85 -6.11
C GLU A 71 5.56 -21.17 -6.16
N VAL A 72 4.59 -21.76 -6.87
CA VAL A 72 3.21 -21.26 -6.88
C VAL A 72 2.60 -21.29 -5.47
N PHE A 73 2.81 -22.37 -4.71
CA PHE A 73 2.33 -22.49 -3.34
C PHE A 73 2.95 -21.46 -2.39
N GLU A 74 4.25 -21.20 -2.50
CA GLU A 74 4.93 -20.19 -1.70
C GLU A 74 4.38 -18.78 -1.97
N VAL A 75 4.06 -18.47 -3.23
CA VAL A 75 3.48 -17.18 -3.63
C VAL A 75 2.04 -17.08 -3.14
N VAL A 76 1.17 -18.04 -3.47
CA VAL A 76 -0.26 -17.94 -3.15
C VAL A 76 -0.54 -17.93 -1.64
N THR A 77 0.31 -18.56 -0.83
CA THR A 77 0.14 -18.58 0.64
C THR A 77 0.73 -17.37 1.35
N PHE A 78 1.50 -16.53 0.66
CA PHE A 78 2.07 -15.31 1.22
C PHE A 78 1.07 -14.15 1.26
N TYR A 79 0.18 -14.08 0.28
CA TYR A 79 -0.74 -12.94 0.10
C TYR A 79 -2.10 -13.20 0.75
N HIS A 80 -2.59 -12.23 1.54
CA HIS A 80 -3.78 -12.43 2.40
C HIS A 80 -5.10 -12.54 1.63
N HIS A 81 -5.17 -12.07 0.39
CA HIS A 81 -6.41 -12.05 -0.39
C HIS A 81 -6.65 -13.33 -1.21
N PHE A 82 -5.71 -14.27 -1.19
CA PHE A 82 -5.89 -15.56 -1.82
C PHE A 82 -6.44 -16.59 -0.84
N ASP A 83 -7.64 -17.10 -1.14
CA ASP A 83 -8.28 -18.18 -0.41
C ASP A 83 -7.80 -19.53 -0.93
N VAL A 84 -6.71 -20.03 -0.35
CA VAL A 84 -6.15 -21.34 -0.70
C VAL A 84 -6.96 -22.46 -0.03
N VAL A 85 -7.52 -23.37 -0.83
CA VAL A 85 -8.30 -24.51 -0.34
C VAL A 85 -7.57 -25.81 -0.67
N LYS A 86 -7.21 -26.55 0.39
CA LYS A 86 -6.66 -27.90 0.25
C LYS A 86 -7.76 -28.92 -0.06
N ASP A 87 -7.42 -30.05 -0.69
CA ASP A 87 -8.37 -31.06 -1.20
C ASP A 87 -9.47 -31.48 -0.20
N ASN A 88 -9.17 -31.48 1.11
CA ASN A 88 -10.09 -31.89 2.18
C ASN A 88 -10.64 -30.72 3.03
N GLN A 89 -10.42 -29.47 2.62
CA GLN A 89 -10.89 -28.29 3.35
C GLN A 89 -12.22 -27.79 2.79
N GLN A 90 -13.07 -27.28 3.67
CA GLN A 90 -14.32 -26.65 3.28
C GLN A 90 -14.03 -25.35 2.52
N ARG A 91 -14.74 -25.14 1.41
CA ARG A 91 -14.65 -23.90 0.62
C ARG A 91 -15.11 -22.70 1.45
N PRO A 92 -14.52 -21.51 1.25
CA PRO A 92 -15.00 -20.30 1.89
C PRO A 92 -16.45 -20.01 1.48
N PRO A 93 -17.24 -19.38 2.35
CA PRO A 93 -18.56 -18.89 1.99
C PRO A 93 -18.51 -17.96 0.76
N PRO A 94 -19.55 -17.97 -0.10
CA PRO A 94 -19.56 -17.24 -1.36
C PRO A 94 -19.49 -15.72 -1.21
N VAL A 95 -19.84 -15.19 -0.04
CA VAL A 95 -19.72 -13.77 0.28
C VAL A 95 -18.78 -13.60 1.46
N THR A 96 -17.75 -12.78 1.28
CA THR A 96 -16.88 -12.33 2.37
C THR A 96 -17.17 -10.87 2.67
N VAL A 97 -17.40 -10.57 3.95
CA VAL A 97 -17.47 -9.23 4.52
C VAL A 97 -16.17 -9.00 5.27
N ARG A 98 -15.31 -8.13 4.72
CA ARG A 98 -14.06 -7.74 5.37
C ARG A 98 -14.34 -6.50 6.23
N VAL A 99 -13.98 -6.51 7.50
CA VAL A 99 -14.17 -5.36 8.40
C VAL A 99 -12.80 -4.85 8.80
N CYS A 100 -12.54 -3.57 8.54
CA CYS A 100 -11.28 -2.93 8.91
C CYS A 100 -11.18 -2.84 10.43
N ASP A 101 -10.13 -3.41 11.01
CA ASP A 101 -9.87 -3.43 12.47
C ASP A 101 -8.70 -2.52 12.89
N SER A 102 -8.14 -1.76 11.95
CA SER A 102 -7.03 -0.85 12.24
C SER A 102 -7.48 0.37 13.04
N ILE A 103 -6.52 0.98 13.74
CA ILE A 103 -6.61 2.14 14.65
C ILE A 103 -7.87 2.99 14.46
N THR A 104 -8.02 3.71 13.34
CA THR A 104 -9.18 4.60 13.16
C THR A 104 -10.52 3.86 13.19
N CYS A 105 -10.66 2.70 12.54
CA CYS A 105 -11.92 1.96 12.56
C CYS A 105 -12.21 1.39 13.96
N GLU A 106 -11.17 1.00 14.70
CA GLU A 106 -11.32 0.57 16.09
C GLU A 106 -11.78 1.71 17.01
N LEU A 107 -11.27 2.94 16.82
CA LEU A 107 -11.79 4.13 17.52
C LEU A 107 -13.30 4.34 17.30
N PHE A 108 -13.84 3.87 16.18
CA PHE A 108 -15.27 3.94 15.88
C PHE A 108 -16.00 2.59 16.03
N GLY A 109 -15.46 1.64 16.80
CA GLY A 109 -16.15 0.42 17.22
C GLY A 109 -16.11 -0.72 16.20
N ALA A 110 -14.98 -0.92 15.51
CA ALA A 110 -14.84 -2.04 14.57
C ALA A 110 -15.01 -3.42 15.23
N SER A 111 -14.42 -3.65 16.41
CA SER A 111 -14.63 -4.88 17.20
C SER A 111 -16.11 -5.17 17.47
N ASP A 112 -16.88 -4.15 17.87
CA ASP A 112 -18.32 -4.29 18.11
C ASP A 112 -19.09 -4.60 16.82
N LEU A 113 -18.72 -3.95 15.72
CA LEU A 113 -19.29 -4.21 14.40
C LEU A 113 -19.03 -5.66 13.96
N ILE A 114 -17.80 -6.17 14.13
CA ILE A 114 -17.44 -7.57 13.82
C ILE A 114 -18.27 -8.53 14.66
N ALA A 115 -18.36 -8.30 15.97
CA ALA A 115 -19.14 -9.14 16.88
C ALA A 115 -20.65 -9.15 16.53
N SER A 116 -21.19 -7.98 16.18
CA SER A 116 -22.58 -7.82 15.76
C SER A 116 -22.86 -8.52 14.42
N LEU A 117 -21.98 -8.37 13.44
CA LEU A 117 -22.10 -9.01 12.13
C LEU A 117 -22.05 -10.52 12.23
N ASN A 118 -21.13 -11.09 13.01
CA ASN A 118 -21.04 -12.53 13.23
C ASN A 118 -22.34 -13.15 13.78
N LYS A 119 -23.14 -12.37 14.53
CA LYS A 119 -24.46 -12.80 15.02
C LYS A 119 -25.57 -12.57 13.99
N ALA A 120 -25.43 -11.56 13.14
CA ALA A 120 -26.48 -11.10 12.22
C ALA A 120 -26.45 -11.79 10.85
N VAL A 121 -25.28 -12.21 10.36
CA VAL A 121 -25.15 -12.86 9.05
C VAL A 121 -25.29 -14.39 9.16
N GLY A 122 -25.82 -15.03 8.12
CA GLY A 122 -25.97 -16.49 8.07
C GLY A 122 -24.67 -17.21 7.67
N LYS A 123 -24.67 -18.55 7.74
CA LYS A 123 -23.52 -19.42 7.42
C LYS A 123 -22.93 -19.26 6.00
N ASN A 124 -23.66 -18.61 5.10
CA ASN A 124 -23.23 -18.34 3.72
C ASN A 124 -22.40 -17.05 3.59
N VAL A 125 -22.07 -16.40 4.69
CA VAL A 125 -21.28 -15.16 4.73
C VAL A 125 -20.13 -15.36 5.71
N ARG A 126 -18.91 -15.07 5.27
CA ARG A 126 -17.72 -15.00 6.13
C ARG A 126 -17.52 -13.55 6.58
N VAL A 127 -17.44 -13.30 7.88
CA VAL A 127 -16.97 -12.02 8.42
C VAL A 127 -15.49 -12.18 8.76
N GLN A 128 -14.65 -11.29 8.23
CA GLN A 128 -13.20 -11.37 8.37
C GLN A 128 -12.66 -10.00 8.81
N PRO A 129 -12.01 -9.90 9.98
CA PRO A 129 -11.20 -8.74 10.34
C PRO A 129 -10.04 -8.60 9.35
N VAL A 130 -9.76 -7.38 8.90
CA VAL A 130 -8.65 -7.08 7.98
C VAL A 130 -7.97 -5.77 8.36
N PRO A 131 -6.70 -5.59 7.97
CA PRO A 131 -6.01 -4.32 8.06
C PRO A 131 -6.71 -3.17 7.31
N CYS A 132 -6.12 -1.97 7.43
CA CYS A 132 -6.63 -0.73 6.87
C CYS A 132 -6.95 -0.83 5.37
N VAL A 133 -8.22 -0.58 5.01
CA VAL A 133 -8.70 -0.59 3.61
C VAL A 133 -8.64 0.80 2.92
N GLY A 134 -7.88 1.76 3.47
CA GLY A 134 -7.64 3.07 2.85
C GLY A 134 -8.85 4.01 2.83
N ARG A 135 -9.74 3.90 3.82
CA ARG A 135 -10.99 4.69 3.94
C ARG A 135 -11.21 5.28 5.34
N CYS A 136 -10.12 5.58 6.05
CA CYS A 136 -10.17 6.04 7.44
C CYS A 136 -10.99 7.33 7.64
N ALA A 137 -11.16 8.17 6.62
CA ALA A 137 -12.01 9.35 6.71
C ALA A 137 -13.50 9.04 7.01
N ASN A 138 -13.96 7.84 6.65
CA ASN A 138 -15.35 7.41 6.83
C ASN A 138 -15.47 6.17 7.71
N ALA A 139 -14.58 6.04 8.71
CA ALA A 139 -14.59 4.95 9.66
C ALA A 139 -15.91 4.88 10.50
N PRO A 140 -16.31 3.68 10.97
CA PRO A 140 -15.69 2.38 10.67
C PRO A 140 -16.06 1.92 9.25
N VAL A 141 -15.27 1.03 8.67
CA VAL A 141 -15.44 0.59 7.27
C VAL A 141 -15.52 -0.93 7.18
N ALA A 142 -16.45 -1.42 6.37
CA ALA A 142 -16.52 -2.81 5.94
C ALA A 142 -16.50 -2.88 4.40
N VAL A 143 -16.11 -4.02 3.84
CA VAL A 143 -16.11 -4.29 2.39
C VAL A 143 -16.88 -5.58 2.14
N VAL A 144 -18.01 -5.49 1.45
CA VAL A 144 -18.85 -6.63 1.08
C VAL A 144 -18.46 -7.07 -0.33
N GLY A 145 -17.75 -8.20 -0.45
CA GLY A 145 -17.09 -8.56 -1.71
C GLY A 145 -16.00 -7.54 -2.06
N GLN A 146 -16.27 -6.68 -3.05
CA GLN A 146 -15.45 -5.53 -3.45
C GLN A 146 -16.15 -4.18 -3.19
N ASN A 147 -17.36 -4.18 -2.62
CA ASN A 147 -18.14 -2.99 -2.35
C ASN A 147 -17.80 -2.40 -0.96
N PRO A 148 -17.14 -1.24 -0.86
CA PRO A 148 -16.91 -0.59 0.43
C PRO A 148 -18.21 0.00 0.99
N ILE A 149 -18.49 -0.32 2.25
CA ILE A 149 -19.55 0.26 3.07
C ILE A 149 -18.88 1.19 4.08
N GLU A 150 -18.98 2.47 3.80
CA GLU A 150 -18.47 3.55 4.65
C GLU A 150 -19.44 3.87 5.80
N LYS A 151 -18.92 4.36 6.93
CA LYS A 151 -19.68 4.56 8.18
C LYS A 151 -20.51 3.32 8.51
N ALA A 152 -19.85 2.17 8.43
CA ALA A 152 -20.47 0.87 8.44
C ALA A 152 -21.26 0.65 9.73
N SER A 153 -22.45 0.08 9.57
CA SER A 153 -23.24 -0.47 10.68
C SER A 153 -23.71 -1.86 10.28
N THR A 154 -24.06 -2.67 11.29
CA THR A 154 -24.59 -4.02 11.06
C THR A 154 -25.73 -4.03 10.05
N LYS A 155 -26.63 -3.03 10.15
CA LYS A 155 -27.76 -2.88 9.22
C LYS A 155 -27.29 -2.65 7.79
N LEU A 156 -26.44 -1.63 7.56
CA LEU A 156 -25.99 -1.28 6.20
C LEU A 156 -25.26 -2.43 5.53
N VAL A 157 -24.39 -3.13 6.26
CA VAL A 157 -23.64 -4.27 5.75
C VAL A 157 -24.57 -5.45 5.43
N VAL A 158 -25.50 -5.79 6.34
CA VAL A 158 -26.47 -6.87 6.11
C VAL A 158 -27.38 -6.56 4.93
N ASP A 159 -27.80 -5.31 4.77
CA ASP A 159 -28.62 -4.89 3.63
C ASP A 159 -27.85 -5.03 2.31
N ALA A 160 -26.58 -4.61 2.27
CA ALA A 160 -25.71 -4.79 1.10
C ALA A 160 -25.52 -6.28 0.74
N VAL A 161 -25.32 -7.14 1.76
CA VAL A 161 -25.22 -8.60 1.58
C VAL A 161 -26.52 -9.18 1.00
N LYS A 162 -27.68 -8.81 1.55
CA LYS A 162 -29.00 -9.27 1.08
C LYS A 162 -29.27 -8.85 -0.36
N GLN A 163 -28.87 -7.63 -0.72
CA GLN A 163 -29.00 -7.09 -2.07
C GLN A 163 -27.96 -7.63 -3.05
N ARG A 164 -26.97 -8.40 -2.57
CA ARG A 164 -25.79 -8.84 -3.36
C ARG A 164 -25.07 -7.65 -4.01
N ALA A 165 -24.99 -6.53 -3.29
CA ALA A 165 -24.22 -5.37 -3.70
C ALA A 165 -22.73 -5.63 -3.44
N LEU A 166 -22.12 -6.48 -4.28
CA LEU A 166 -20.75 -6.97 -4.12
C LEU A 166 -19.70 -6.20 -4.92
N GLN A 167 -20.15 -5.41 -5.91
CA GLN A 167 -19.26 -4.74 -6.85
C GLN A 167 -18.82 -3.38 -6.32
N ALA A 168 -17.56 -3.05 -6.59
CA ALA A 168 -17.04 -1.74 -6.26
C ALA A 168 -17.78 -0.64 -7.07
N PRO A 169 -18.09 0.52 -6.47
CA PRO A 169 -18.72 1.61 -7.19
C PRO A 169 -17.76 2.21 -8.23
N ALA A 170 -18.31 2.80 -9.29
CA ALA A 170 -17.53 3.60 -10.23
C ALA A 170 -16.98 4.87 -9.56
N THR A 171 -15.82 5.32 -9.99
CA THR A 171 -15.21 6.59 -9.57
C THR A 171 -15.79 7.76 -10.36
N ASN A 172 -15.77 8.96 -9.77
CA ASN A 172 -16.13 10.21 -10.45
C ASN A 172 -14.86 11.02 -10.78
N HIS A 173 -13.95 10.37 -11.51
CA HIS A 173 -12.65 10.91 -11.86
C HIS A 173 -12.71 11.73 -13.16
N LEU A 174 -11.72 12.61 -13.34
CA LEU A 174 -11.48 13.31 -14.60
C LEU A 174 -10.97 12.31 -15.64
N LYS A 175 -11.73 12.14 -16.71
CA LYS A 175 -11.44 11.18 -17.79
C LYS A 175 -10.34 11.69 -18.72
N TYR A 176 -9.67 10.78 -19.43
CA TYR A 176 -8.60 11.06 -20.38
C TYR A 176 -8.95 12.17 -21.38
N ARG A 177 -10.14 12.06 -21.99
CA ARG A 177 -10.61 13.02 -22.99
C ARG A 177 -10.71 14.44 -22.41
N ASP A 178 -11.30 14.56 -21.23
CA ASP A 178 -11.56 15.85 -20.60
C ASP A 178 -10.24 16.46 -20.09
N TYR A 179 -9.36 15.64 -19.52
CA TYR A 179 -7.99 16.05 -19.16
C TYR A 179 -7.22 16.61 -20.36
N CYS A 180 -7.27 15.93 -21.52
CA CYS A 180 -6.67 16.42 -22.76
C CYS A 180 -7.31 17.72 -23.27
N ALA A 181 -8.64 17.84 -23.17
CA ALA A 181 -9.36 19.04 -23.61
C ALA A 181 -8.97 20.29 -22.80
N ASP A 182 -8.63 20.11 -21.53
CA ASP A 182 -8.17 21.17 -20.62
C ASP A 182 -6.65 21.45 -20.74
N GLY A 183 -5.99 20.91 -21.77
CA GLY A 183 -4.56 21.13 -22.04
C GLY A 183 -3.62 20.16 -21.30
N GLY A 184 -4.17 19.12 -20.68
CA GLY A 184 -3.39 18.01 -20.15
C GLY A 184 -2.52 17.33 -21.21
N TYR A 185 -1.38 16.79 -20.79
CA TYR A 185 -0.32 16.22 -21.64
C TYR A 185 0.44 17.21 -22.53
N GLU A 186 0.13 18.51 -22.53
CA GLU A 186 0.88 19.45 -23.36
C GLU A 186 2.36 19.56 -22.92
N LEU A 187 2.64 19.56 -21.62
CA LEU A 187 4.03 19.55 -21.14
C LEU A 187 4.77 18.29 -21.63
N LEU A 188 4.11 17.13 -21.61
CA LEU A 188 4.69 15.91 -22.15
C LEU A 188 4.95 16.01 -23.66
N ARG A 189 4.06 16.68 -24.42
CA ARG A 189 4.30 16.94 -25.85
C ARG A 189 5.49 17.87 -26.07
N GLU A 190 5.62 18.95 -25.30
CA GLU A 190 6.79 19.85 -25.34
C GLU A 190 8.09 19.07 -25.11
N CYS A 191 8.12 18.16 -24.12
CA CYS A 191 9.23 17.26 -23.88
C CYS A 191 9.60 16.42 -25.11
N HIS A 192 8.62 15.81 -25.78
CA HIS A 192 8.87 15.01 -26.98
C HIS A 192 9.20 15.82 -28.24
N ARG A 193 8.75 17.08 -28.32
CA ARG A 193 9.15 18.04 -29.37
C ARG A 193 10.53 18.66 -29.14
N GLN A 194 11.22 18.27 -28.06
CA GLN A 194 12.53 18.80 -27.66
C GLN A 194 12.50 20.29 -27.30
N GLU A 195 11.34 20.80 -26.88
CA GLU A 195 11.18 22.16 -26.34
C GLU A 195 11.60 22.25 -24.86
N ARG A 196 11.83 21.09 -24.23
CA ARG A 196 12.36 20.93 -22.87
C ARG A 196 13.62 20.06 -22.89
N ASP A 197 14.57 20.36 -22.00
CA ASP A 197 15.73 19.49 -21.72
C ASP A 197 15.45 18.64 -20.47
N PRO A 198 15.64 17.30 -20.53
CA PRO A 198 15.59 16.46 -19.34
C PRO A 198 16.47 16.96 -18.17
N ALA A 199 17.62 17.58 -18.46
CA ALA A 199 18.50 18.12 -17.43
C ALA A 199 17.84 19.28 -16.67
N ASP A 200 17.15 20.18 -17.38
CA ASP A 200 16.44 21.32 -16.80
C ASP A 200 15.22 20.88 -15.98
N VAL A 201 14.50 19.86 -16.44
CA VAL A 201 13.39 19.25 -15.68
C VAL A 201 13.91 18.67 -14.37
N ILE A 202 15.00 17.89 -14.41
CA ILE A 202 15.61 17.31 -13.21
C ILE A 202 16.14 18.41 -12.27
N ALA A 203 16.75 19.47 -12.81
CA ALA A 203 17.22 20.62 -12.03
C ALA A 203 16.05 21.32 -11.33
N THR A 204 14.94 21.56 -12.05
CA THR A 204 13.72 22.16 -11.47
C THR A 204 13.17 21.31 -10.32
N LEU A 205 13.17 19.98 -10.45
CA LEU A 205 12.76 19.09 -9.35
C LEU A 205 13.73 19.16 -8.16
N LYS A 206 15.04 19.25 -8.38
CA LYS A 206 16.03 19.44 -7.30
C LYS A 206 15.78 20.77 -6.57
N ASP A 207 15.61 21.85 -7.32
CA ASP A 207 15.40 23.21 -6.78
C ASP A 207 14.07 23.34 -6.03
N SER A 208 13.07 22.53 -6.39
CA SER A 208 11.77 22.48 -5.69
C SER A 208 11.83 21.79 -4.32
N ASN A 209 12.95 21.12 -4.00
CA ASN A 209 13.08 20.26 -2.82
C ASN A 209 11.96 19.20 -2.71
N LEU A 210 11.39 18.75 -3.84
CA LEU A 210 10.43 17.65 -3.84
C LEU A 210 11.09 16.38 -3.30
N ARG A 211 10.44 15.76 -2.31
CA ARG A 211 10.87 14.51 -1.68
C ARG A 211 9.84 13.42 -2.00
N GLY A 212 10.26 12.16 -1.91
CA GLY A 212 9.37 11.01 -2.06
C GLY A 212 8.28 10.98 -0.99
N LEU A 213 7.03 11.12 -1.40
CA LEU A 213 5.85 11.25 -0.54
C LEU A 213 5.23 9.91 -0.11
N GLY A 214 5.98 8.81 -0.30
CA GLY A 214 5.60 7.47 0.18
C GLY A 214 6.07 7.15 1.60
N GLY A 215 6.91 7.99 2.22
CA GLY A 215 7.31 7.84 3.62
C GLY A 215 8.79 8.11 3.91
N ALA A 216 9.69 7.56 3.11
CA ALA A 216 11.13 7.69 3.34
C ALA A 216 11.69 9.10 3.06
N GLY A 217 11.00 9.91 2.26
CA GLY A 217 11.41 11.28 1.97
C GLY A 217 12.75 11.39 1.22
N PHE A 218 13.08 10.50 0.29
CA PHE A 218 14.30 10.71 -0.51
C PHE A 218 14.11 11.85 -1.54
N PRO A 219 15.10 12.74 -1.80
CA PRO A 219 14.95 13.82 -2.79
C PRO A 219 14.69 13.29 -4.21
N ALA A 220 13.58 13.70 -4.82
CA ALA A 220 13.10 13.14 -6.10
C ALA A 220 14.07 13.44 -7.26
N GLY A 221 14.48 14.70 -7.41
CA GLY A 221 15.41 15.10 -8.48
C GLY A 221 16.77 14.42 -8.38
N SER A 222 17.25 14.10 -7.17
CA SER A 222 18.46 13.30 -6.97
C SER A 222 18.27 11.85 -7.42
N LYS A 223 17.10 11.24 -7.11
CA LYS A 223 16.77 9.87 -7.55
C LYS A 223 16.77 9.78 -9.09
N TRP A 224 16.19 10.77 -9.76
CA TRP A 224 16.14 10.84 -11.23
C TRP A 224 17.53 10.99 -11.84
N SER A 225 18.34 11.90 -11.28
CA SER A 225 19.73 12.11 -11.71
C SER A 225 20.54 10.82 -11.63
N SER A 226 20.54 10.16 -10.46
CA SER A 226 21.31 8.92 -10.24
C SER A 226 20.89 7.78 -11.16
N LEU A 227 19.61 7.71 -11.51
CA LEU A 227 19.09 6.67 -12.38
C LEU A 227 19.37 6.95 -13.86
N ARG A 228 19.29 8.21 -14.28
CA ARG A 228 19.62 8.62 -15.67
C ARG A 228 21.06 8.25 -16.03
N ASP A 229 21.97 8.22 -15.05
CA ASP A 229 23.37 7.83 -15.22
C ASP A 229 23.59 6.30 -15.32
N GLN A 230 22.56 5.48 -15.05
CA GLN A 230 22.66 4.02 -15.16
C GLN A 230 22.53 3.55 -16.61
N ALA A 231 23.00 2.34 -16.92
CA ALA A 231 22.86 1.77 -18.26
C ALA A 231 21.39 1.44 -18.60
N ALA A 232 21.02 1.65 -19.87
CA ALA A 232 19.74 1.17 -20.40
C ALA A 232 19.74 -0.37 -20.57
N PRO A 233 18.57 -1.04 -20.60
CA PRO A 233 17.22 -0.49 -20.44
C PRO A 233 16.91 -0.08 -18.99
N ARG A 234 16.07 0.94 -18.82
CA ARG A 234 15.66 1.49 -17.52
C ARG A 234 14.15 1.38 -17.35
N LEU A 235 13.69 1.19 -16.12
CA LEU A 235 12.27 0.98 -15.84
C LEU A 235 11.75 1.99 -14.80
N ILE A 236 10.42 2.16 -14.77
CA ILE A 236 9.71 2.85 -13.68
C ILE A 236 8.82 1.84 -12.96
N ALA A 237 8.79 1.92 -11.63
CA ALA A 237 7.80 1.26 -10.79
C ALA A 237 7.05 2.33 -9.98
N VAL A 238 5.73 2.39 -10.12
CA VAL A 238 4.88 3.32 -9.37
C VAL A 238 4.17 2.58 -8.25
N ASN A 239 4.32 3.07 -7.04
CA ASN A 239 3.76 2.47 -5.83
C ASN A 239 2.43 3.13 -5.46
N ILE A 240 1.35 2.34 -5.55
CA ILE A 240 -0.03 2.63 -5.12
C ILE A 240 -0.52 1.49 -4.20
N ASP A 241 0.37 0.91 -3.40
CA ASP A 241 -0.03 -0.09 -2.41
C ASP A 241 -0.72 0.57 -1.20
N GLU A 242 -0.43 1.85 -0.91
CA GLU A 242 -1.03 2.71 0.14
C GLU A 242 -1.55 1.93 1.37
N GLY A 243 -0.70 1.04 1.91
CA GLY A 243 -1.11 0.09 2.94
C GLY A 243 -1.01 0.63 4.37
N GLU A 244 -0.29 1.73 4.59
CA GLU A 244 -0.06 2.31 5.92
C GLU A 244 -1.38 2.75 6.57
N PRO A 245 -1.76 2.20 7.74
CA PRO A 245 -3.00 2.56 8.42
C PRO A 245 -3.16 4.07 8.63
N GLY A 246 -4.30 4.61 8.20
CA GLY A 246 -4.58 6.05 8.23
C GLY A 246 -4.27 6.77 6.92
N THR A 247 -3.56 6.15 5.97
CA THR A 247 -3.24 6.77 4.67
C THR A 247 -4.35 6.51 3.65
N PHE A 248 -4.79 7.55 2.94
CA PHE A 248 -5.79 7.45 1.87
C PHE A 248 -5.71 8.62 0.86
N LYS A 249 -4.58 9.33 0.82
CA LYS A 249 -4.34 10.49 -0.05
C LYS A 249 -4.20 10.08 -1.52
N ASP A 250 -3.54 8.97 -1.78
CA ASP A 250 -3.32 8.46 -3.12
C ASP A 250 -4.65 8.03 -3.74
N ARG A 251 -5.49 7.32 -2.97
CA ARG A 251 -6.87 6.99 -3.40
C ARG A 251 -7.67 8.22 -3.80
N ILE A 252 -7.66 9.26 -2.96
CA ILE A 252 -8.44 10.48 -3.22
C ILE A 252 -7.96 11.18 -4.48
N TYR A 253 -6.65 11.26 -4.72
CA TYR A 253 -6.13 11.82 -5.97
C TYR A 253 -6.48 10.97 -7.19
N LEU A 254 -6.44 9.64 -7.09
CA LEU A 254 -6.83 8.74 -8.17
C LEU A 254 -8.32 8.84 -8.51
N GLU A 255 -9.17 8.91 -7.49
CA GLU A 255 -10.63 9.03 -7.66
C GLU A 255 -11.04 10.41 -8.25
N GLN A 256 -10.13 11.38 -8.31
CA GLN A 256 -10.38 12.74 -8.80
C GLN A 256 -9.66 13.09 -10.11
N ASP A 257 -8.34 12.96 -10.17
CA ASP A 257 -7.51 13.40 -11.30
C ASP A 257 -6.35 12.41 -11.54
N PRO A 258 -6.63 11.21 -12.08
CA PRO A 258 -5.62 10.18 -12.30
C PRO A 258 -4.62 10.57 -13.39
N HIS A 259 -5.04 11.37 -14.39
CA HIS A 259 -4.16 11.72 -15.49
C HIS A 259 -3.01 12.65 -15.08
N ARG A 260 -3.16 13.41 -13.98
CA ARG A 260 -2.07 14.25 -13.48
C ARG A 260 -0.85 13.45 -13.02
N PHE A 261 -1.05 12.34 -12.30
CA PHE A 261 0.07 11.47 -11.95
C PHE A 261 0.59 10.69 -13.15
N ILE A 262 -0.29 10.25 -14.06
CA ILE A 262 0.11 9.52 -15.27
C ILE A 262 0.99 10.41 -16.16
N GLU A 263 0.63 11.69 -16.33
CA GLU A 263 1.47 12.66 -17.04
C GLU A 263 2.83 12.85 -16.34
N GLY A 264 2.85 12.99 -15.02
CA GLY A 264 4.09 13.07 -14.25
C GLY A 264 4.99 11.83 -14.38
N MET A 265 4.38 10.64 -14.39
CA MET A 265 5.06 9.36 -14.64
C MET A 265 5.68 9.32 -16.04
N LEU A 266 4.96 9.79 -17.07
CA LEU A 266 5.47 9.81 -18.44
C LEU A 266 6.57 10.85 -18.64
N ILE A 267 6.48 12.01 -17.98
CA ILE A 267 7.56 13.01 -17.94
C ILE A 267 8.81 12.40 -17.29
N ALA A 268 8.64 11.65 -16.18
CA ALA A 268 9.72 10.93 -15.55
C ALA A 268 10.35 9.91 -16.51
N ALA A 269 9.52 9.11 -17.18
CA ALA A 269 9.94 8.10 -18.15
C ALA A 269 10.75 8.72 -19.30
N TRP A 270 10.28 9.84 -19.85
CA TRP A 270 11.00 10.60 -20.86
C TRP A 270 12.35 11.12 -20.33
N ALA A 271 12.37 11.73 -19.14
CA ALA A 271 13.56 12.37 -18.60
C ALA A 271 14.71 11.39 -18.32
N ILE A 272 14.38 10.16 -17.91
CA ILE A 272 15.36 9.09 -17.68
C ILE A 272 15.50 8.14 -18.87
N ALA A 273 14.75 8.33 -19.96
CA ALA A 273 14.63 7.39 -21.07
C ALA A 273 14.32 5.95 -20.62
N ALA A 274 13.21 5.78 -19.89
CA ALA A 274 12.72 4.47 -19.47
C ALA A 274 11.94 3.77 -20.60
N ASP A 275 12.12 2.45 -20.69
CA ASP A 275 11.49 1.60 -21.70
C ASP A 275 10.08 1.15 -21.28
N ALA A 276 9.84 1.05 -19.96
CA ALA A 276 8.57 0.59 -19.41
C ALA A 276 8.25 1.21 -18.05
N CYS A 277 6.95 1.36 -17.78
CA CYS A 277 6.37 1.81 -16.52
C CYS A 277 5.43 0.73 -15.97
N TYR A 278 5.67 0.30 -14.74
CA TYR A 278 4.84 -0.66 -14.03
C TYR A 278 4.13 0.06 -12.89
N ILE A 279 2.80 0.03 -12.87
CA ILE A 279 2.00 0.65 -11.83
C ILE A 279 1.49 -0.46 -10.92
N TYR A 280 1.89 -0.48 -9.66
CA TYR A 280 1.44 -1.46 -8.68
C TYR A 280 0.33 -0.86 -7.82
N ILE A 281 -0.86 -1.46 -7.85
CA ILE A 281 -2.03 -1.01 -7.09
C ILE A 281 -2.52 -2.11 -6.16
N ARG A 282 -2.77 -1.75 -4.90
CA ARG A 282 -3.35 -2.66 -3.91
C ARG A 282 -4.72 -3.21 -4.35
N ASP A 283 -5.08 -4.39 -3.86
CA ASP A 283 -6.33 -5.05 -4.26
C ASP A 283 -7.59 -4.32 -3.76
N GLU A 284 -7.51 -3.72 -2.57
CA GLU A 284 -8.60 -3.03 -1.90
C GLU A 284 -9.10 -1.83 -2.70
N TYR A 285 -8.29 -1.30 -3.60
CA TYR A 285 -8.63 -0.18 -4.48
C TYR A 285 -9.24 -0.65 -5.80
N THR A 286 -10.19 -1.58 -5.72
CA THR A 286 -10.87 -2.15 -6.90
C THR A 286 -11.46 -1.07 -7.81
N SER A 287 -12.14 -0.04 -7.27
CA SER A 287 -12.68 1.07 -8.06
C SER A 287 -11.59 1.83 -8.83
N CYS A 288 -10.45 2.13 -8.18
CA CYS A 288 -9.33 2.81 -8.82
C CYS A 288 -8.65 1.92 -9.86
N ARG A 289 -8.50 0.62 -9.59
CA ARG A 289 -7.93 -0.35 -10.55
C ARG A 289 -8.76 -0.43 -11.82
N ASN A 290 -10.08 -0.58 -11.69
CA ASN A 290 -10.99 -0.64 -12.84
C ASN A 290 -10.89 0.65 -13.66
N MET A 291 -10.89 1.80 -12.99
CA MET A 291 -10.68 3.10 -13.64
C MET A 291 -9.33 3.18 -14.37
N LEU A 292 -8.22 2.78 -13.72
CA LEU A 292 -6.89 2.86 -14.33
C LEU A 292 -6.78 1.96 -15.56
N LEU A 293 -7.40 0.77 -15.54
CA LEU A 293 -7.46 -0.10 -16.72
C LEU A 293 -8.16 0.60 -17.90
N GLU A 294 -9.27 1.29 -17.65
CA GLU A 294 -10.02 2.03 -18.67
C GLU A 294 -9.25 3.26 -19.20
N GLU A 295 -8.66 4.05 -18.30
CA GLU A 295 -7.95 5.29 -18.67
C GLU A 295 -6.58 5.01 -19.30
N ILE A 296 -5.83 3.99 -18.85
CA ILE A 296 -4.58 3.56 -19.50
C ILE A 296 -4.88 3.04 -20.91
N LYS A 297 -5.95 2.25 -21.07
CA LYS A 297 -6.38 1.80 -22.41
C LYS A 297 -6.71 2.99 -23.32
N SER A 298 -7.47 3.97 -22.81
CA SER A 298 -7.82 5.17 -23.58
C SER A 298 -6.58 5.98 -24.00
N LEU A 299 -5.60 6.12 -23.10
CA LEU A 299 -4.29 6.72 -23.37
C LEU A 299 -3.51 5.95 -24.43
N GLN A 300 -3.49 4.62 -24.37
CA GLN A 300 -2.78 3.76 -25.34
C GLN A 300 -3.43 3.76 -26.73
N GLU A 301 -4.76 3.87 -26.81
CA GLU A 301 -5.50 3.94 -28.07
C GLU A 301 -5.31 5.29 -28.78
N ASN A 302 -5.14 6.39 -28.02
CA ASN A 302 -5.03 7.73 -28.57
C ASN A 302 -3.85 8.49 -27.94
N PRO A 303 -2.60 8.02 -28.08
CA PRO A 303 -1.49 8.53 -27.31
C PRO A 303 -1.10 9.97 -27.72
N PRO A 304 -0.82 10.87 -26.76
CA PRO A 304 -0.42 12.25 -27.07
C PRO A 304 1.00 12.35 -27.65
N CYS A 305 1.83 11.33 -27.45
CA CYS A 305 3.21 11.18 -27.90
C CYS A 305 3.58 9.68 -27.89
N PRO A 306 4.76 9.26 -28.40
CA PRO A 306 5.22 7.89 -28.22
C PRO A 306 5.27 7.52 -26.73
N LEU A 307 4.65 6.40 -26.36
CA LEU A 307 4.57 5.92 -24.98
C LEU A 307 5.57 4.78 -24.73
N PRO A 308 6.16 4.67 -23.53
CA PRO A 308 6.80 3.44 -23.09
C PRO A 308 5.74 2.33 -22.91
N LEU A 309 6.17 1.09 -22.69
CA LEU A 309 5.25 0.05 -22.22
C LEU A 309 4.65 0.48 -20.87
N ILE A 310 3.33 0.36 -20.69
CA ILE A 310 2.65 0.64 -19.42
C ILE A 310 1.90 -0.62 -19.00
N GLU A 311 2.22 -1.16 -17.84
CA GLU A 311 1.54 -2.31 -17.26
C GLU A 311 1.00 -1.98 -15.86
N LEU A 312 -0.29 -2.21 -15.64
CA LEU A 312 -0.90 -2.18 -14.32
C LEU A 312 -0.77 -3.56 -13.67
N ARG A 313 -0.34 -3.60 -12.41
CA ARG A 313 -0.15 -4.80 -11.61
C ARG A 313 -1.00 -4.71 -10.35
N ARG A 314 -1.75 -5.77 -10.09
CA ARG A 314 -2.64 -5.91 -8.94
C ARG A 314 -1.89 -6.58 -7.80
N GLY A 315 -1.81 -5.91 -6.66
CA GLY A 315 -1.37 -6.51 -5.40
C GLY A 315 -2.44 -7.44 -4.80
N ALA A 316 -2.09 -8.17 -3.74
CA ALA A 316 -2.95 -9.22 -3.17
C ALA A 316 -3.07 -9.15 -1.63
N GLY A 317 -3.03 -7.93 -1.08
CA GLY A 317 -3.21 -7.67 0.35
C GLY A 317 -2.00 -8.07 1.17
N ALA A 318 -0.91 -7.29 1.07
CA ALA A 318 0.29 -7.46 1.89
C ALA A 318 0.97 -6.10 2.06
N TYR A 319 0.87 -5.48 3.24
CA TYR A 319 1.42 -4.14 3.53
C TYR A 319 2.92 -4.02 3.24
N ILE A 320 3.68 -5.11 3.45
CA ILE A 320 5.11 -5.14 3.13
C ILE A 320 5.39 -4.84 1.65
N CYS A 321 4.45 -5.08 0.74
CA CYS A 321 4.59 -4.74 -0.68
C CYS A 321 4.56 -3.23 -0.94
N GLY A 322 4.26 -2.40 0.06
CA GLY A 322 4.55 -0.96 0.01
C GLY A 322 6.04 -0.62 0.13
N GLU A 323 6.89 -1.55 0.57
CA GLU A 323 8.36 -1.41 0.55
C GLU A 323 8.90 -1.55 -0.88
N GLU A 324 9.82 -0.67 -1.26
CA GLU A 324 10.32 -0.51 -2.63
C GLU A 324 10.71 -1.83 -3.32
N SER A 325 11.46 -2.68 -2.62
CA SER A 325 12.00 -3.92 -3.18
C SER A 325 11.04 -5.11 -3.06
N ALA A 326 10.22 -5.15 -2.02
CA ALA A 326 9.13 -6.11 -1.87
C ALA A 326 8.06 -5.93 -2.96
N MET A 327 7.71 -4.68 -3.29
CA MET A 327 6.83 -4.35 -4.41
C MET A 327 7.37 -4.93 -5.72
N ILE A 328 8.67 -4.78 -5.96
CA ILE A 328 9.33 -5.30 -7.16
C ILE A 328 9.26 -6.83 -7.20
N GLU A 329 9.52 -7.52 -6.08
CA GLU A 329 9.35 -8.98 -6.02
C GLU A 329 7.90 -9.39 -6.34
N SER A 330 6.91 -8.62 -5.86
CA SER A 330 5.50 -8.85 -6.19
C SER A 330 5.21 -8.67 -7.69
N ILE A 331 5.69 -7.57 -8.31
CA ILE A 331 5.57 -7.34 -9.76
C ILE A 331 6.25 -8.47 -10.56
N GLU A 332 7.33 -9.05 -10.05
CA GLU A 332 8.03 -10.18 -10.67
C GLU A 332 7.34 -11.55 -10.43
N GLY A 333 6.15 -11.56 -9.82
CA GLY A 333 5.36 -12.76 -9.57
C GLY A 333 5.85 -13.59 -8.38
N LYS A 334 6.60 -13.00 -7.44
CA LYS A 334 7.20 -13.69 -6.29
C LYS A 334 6.52 -13.25 -4.98
N ARG A 335 6.96 -13.81 -3.85
CA ARG A 335 6.62 -13.29 -2.51
C ARG A 335 7.22 -11.91 -2.34
N GLY A 336 6.48 -10.98 -1.75
CA GLY A 336 6.95 -9.62 -1.43
C GLY A 336 7.95 -9.60 -0.27
N LEU A 337 9.08 -10.28 -0.43
CA LEU A 337 10.18 -10.28 0.55
C LEU A 337 11.17 -9.18 0.21
N PRO A 338 11.45 -8.22 1.11
CA PRO A 338 12.45 -7.19 0.85
C PRO A 338 13.82 -7.76 0.45
N ARG A 339 14.43 -7.16 -0.57
CA ARG A 339 15.77 -7.52 -1.05
C ARG A 339 16.83 -6.99 -0.09
N LEU A 340 17.89 -7.77 0.09
CA LEU A 340 19.08 -7.31 0.82
C LEU A 340 19.77 -6.20 0.00
N ARG A 341 20.08 -5.09 0.65
CA ARG A 341 20.80 -3.96 0.06
C ARG A 341 22.22 -3.91 0.63
N PRO A 342 23.25 -3.62 -0.19
CA PRO A 342 23.25 -3.44 -1.66
C PRO A 342 23.15 -4.76 -2.46
N PRO A 343 22.81 -4.72 -3.77
CA PRO A 343 22.58 -3.53 -4.62
C PRO A 343 21.25 -2.83 -4.35
N TYR A 344 21.19 -1.53 -4.65
CA TYR A 344 19.95 -0.75 -4.53
C TYR A 344 19.08 -0.90 -5.79
N VAL A 345 17.78 -0.66 -5.66
CA VAL A 345 16.79 -0.75 -6.76
C VAL A 345 17.14 0.16 -7.95
N ALA A 346 17.72 1.33 -7.68
CA ALA A 346 18.21 2.22 -8.73
C ALA A 346 19.30 1.58 -9.61
N GLN A 347 20.00 0.55 -9.14
CA GLN A 347 21.04 -0.17 -9.89
C GLN A 347 20.51 -1.51 -10.42
N VAL A 348 19.88 -2.30 -9.55
CA VAL A 348 19.36 -3.64 -9.85
C VAL A 348 17.96 -3.76 -9.22
N GLY A 349 16.98 -3.22 -9.93
CA GLY A 349 15.57 -3.21 -9.55
C GLY A 349 14.78 -4.26 -10.31
N LEU A 350 13.69 -3.82 -10.90
CA LEU A 350 12.71 -4.64 -11.58
C LEU A 350 13.34 -5.39 -12.77
N PHE A 351 13.14 -6.71 -12.80
CA PHE A 351 13.74 -7.63 -13.78
C PHE A 351 15.26 -7.52 -13.88
N GLY A 352 15.92 -7.15 -12.78
CA GLY A 352 17.36 -6.95 -12.72
C GLY A 352 17.86 -5.70 -13.47
N ARG A 353 16.97 -4.74 -13.76
CA ARG A 353 17.29 -3.49 -14.47
C ARG A 353 17.27 -2.28 -13.53
N PRO A 354 18.05 -1.23 -13.81
CA PRO A 354 17.92 0.05 -13.11
C PRO A 354 16.46 0.53 -13.11
N THR A 355 15.91 0.79 -11.92
CA THR A 355 14.48 1.13 -11.77
C THR A 355 14.28 2.41 -10.98
N LEU A 356 13.47 3.33 -11.52
CA LEU A 356 12.92 4.47 -10.78
C LEU A 356 11.69 4.01 -10.04
N GLU A 357 11.76 3.87 -8.72
CA GLU A 357 10.54 3.72 -7.93
C GLU A 357 10.05 5.08 -7.44
N HIS A 358 8.73 5.30 -7.49
CA HIS A 358 8.09 6.44 -6.84
C HIS A 358 6.69 6.08 -6.33
N ASN A 359 6.34 6.63 -5.17
CA ASN A 359 4.95 6.80 -4.78
C ASN A 359 4.21 7.71 -5.79
N MET A 360 2.94 7.39 -6.06
CA MET A 360 2.10 8.10 -7.02
C MET A 360 1.98 9.61 -6.77
N GLU A 361 1.80 10.05 -5.52
CA GLU A 361 1.68 11.49 -5.22
C GLU A 361 2.97 12.25 -5.58
N THR A 362 4.13 11.60 -5.47
CA THR A 362 5.40 12.24 -5.87
C THR A 362 5.37 12.61 -7.36
N LEU A 363 4.81 11.74 -8.19
CA LEU A 363 4.67 11.96 -9.63
C LEU A 363 3.52 12.94 -9.95
N TYR A 364 2.46 12.96 -9.14
CA TYR A 364 1.36 13.92 -9.25
C TYR A 364 1.84 15.38 -9.26
N TRP A 365 2.83 15.72 -8.43
CA TRP A 365 3.37 17.09 -8.33
C TRP A 365 4.32 17.49 -9.47
N VAL A 366 4.85 16.53 -10.23
CA VAL A 366 5.88 16.79 -11.26
C VAL A 366 5.39 17.82 -12.28
N ARG A 367 4.18 17.63 -12.82
CA ARG A 367 3.62 18.52 -13.85
C ARG A 367 3.56 19.97 -13.35
N ASP A 368 2.94 20.19 -12.20
CA ASP A 368 2.74 21.54 -11.67
C ASP A 368 4.07 22.21 -11.30
N ILE A 369 5.02 21.47 -10.74
CA ILE A 369 6.37 21.99 -10.42
C ILE A 369 7.12 22.39 -11.69
N VAL A 370 7.08 21.57 -12.74
CA VAL A 370 7.79 21.89 -14.00
C VAL A 370 7.14 23.05 -14.74
N GLN A 371 5.80 23.14 -14.76
CA GLN A 371 5.10 24.23 -15.44
C GLN A 371 5.20 25.56 -14.70
N ARG A 372 5.11 25.55 -13.37
CA ARG A 372 5.06 26.77 -12.54
C ARG A 372 6.43 27.16 -11.95
N GLY A 373 7.41 26.27 -12.06
CA GLY A 373 8.76 26.43 -11.53
C GLY A 373 8.90 26.05 -10.05
N ALA A 374 10.13 25.72 -9.66
CA ALA A 374 10.49 25.34 -8.30
C ALA A 374 10.08 26.38 -7.23
N ALA A 375 10.22 27.68 -7.57
CA ALA A 375 9.88 28.77 -6.68
C ALA A 375 8.41 28.79 -6.27
N TRP A 376 7.49 28.36 -7.15
CA TRP A 376 6.07 28.27 -6.82
C TRP A 376 5.82 27.25 -5.70
N PHE A 377 6.43 26.06 -5.82
CA PHE A 377 6.28 25.02 -4.79
C PHE A 377 6.95 25.45 -3.47
N CYS A 378 8.16 25.99 -3.55
CA CYS A 378 8.93 26.45 -2.39
C CYS A 378 8.36 27.70 -1.70
N ALA A 379 7.47 28.46 -2.35
CA ALA A 379 6.78 29.60 -1.75
C ALA A 379 5.78 29.17 -0.66
N HIS A 380 5.41 27.89 -0.64
CA HIS A 380 4.62 27.30 0.43
C HIS A 380 5.53 26.74 1.54
N GLY A 381 5.02 26.71 2.77
CA GLY A 381 5.69 26.09 3.92
C GLY A 381 5.53 26.88 5.21
N ARG A 382 5.82 26.23 6.34
CA ARG A 382 5.85 26.81 7.69
C ARG A 382 7.09 26.31 8.43
N ARG A 383 7.49 26.99 9.51
CA ARG A 383 8.61 26.58 10.39
C ARG A 383 9.91 26.26 9.62
N LYS A 384 10.23 27.09 8.61
CA LYS A 384 11.40 26.96 7.69
C LYS A 384 11.41 25.68 6.85
N ARG A 385 10.26 25.02 6.71
CA ARG A 385 10.03 23.95 5.73
C ARG A 385 9.46 24.56 4.45
N SER A 386 9.56 23.81 3.35
CA SER A 386 9.18 24.28 2.02
C SER A 386 8.36 23.22 1.28
N GLY A 387 7.37 23.69 0.51
CA GLY A 387 6.50 22.84 -0.28
C GLY A 387 5.10 22.64 0.31
N LEU A 388 4.31 21.86 -0.42
CA LEU A 388 2.99 21.40 -0.02
C LEU A 388 3.04 19.93 0.40
N ARG A 389 2.09 19.53 1.23
CA ARG A 389 1.88 18.16 1.70
C ARG A 389 0.38 17.85 1.73
N SER A 390 0.05 16.63 1.33
CA SER A 390 -1.30 16.10 1.40
C SER A 390 -1.41 15.25 2.66
N PHE A 391 -2.12 15.75 3.66
CA PHE A 391 -2.30 15.05 4.93
C PHE A 391 -3.56 14.20 4.90
N SER A 392 -3.43 12.89 5.10
CA SER A 392 -4.59 12.02 5.34
C SER A 392 -4.98 12.15 6.81
N VAL A 393 -6.03 12.89 7.14
CA VAL A 393 -6.41 13.15 8.54
C VAL A 393 -7.67 12.38 8.91
N SER A 394 -7.60 11.59 9.97
CA SER A 394 -8.70 10.78 10.50
C SER A 394 -8.75 10.79 12.04
N GLY A 395 -9.69 10.05 12.62
CA GLY A 395 -9.90 9.98 14.07
C GLY A 395 -10.91 11.00 14.57
N ARG A 396 -10.69 11.56 15.77
CA ARG A 396 -11.67 12.38 16.51
C ARG A 396 -11.76 13.85 16.08
N ILE A 397 -11.92 14.09 14.78
CA ILE A 397 -12.01 15.44 14.18
C ILE A 397 -13.31 15.67 13.41
N LYS A 398 -13.73 16.93 13.23
CA LYS A 398 -15.00 17.26 12.56
C LYS A 398 -14.99 16.98 11.05
N LYS A 399 -13.88 17.27 10.37
CA LYS A 399 -13.73 17.10 8.91
C LYS A 399 -12.56 16.18 8.56
N PRO A 400 -12.70 14.86 8.79
CA PRO A 400 -11.70 13.90 8.33
C PRO A 400 -11.67 13.88 6.79
N GLY A 401 -10.48 13.67 6.23
CA GLY A 401 -10.26 13.81 4.80
C GLY A 401 -8.79 14.07 4.45
N VAL A 402 -8.54 14.31 3.16
CA VAL A 402 -7.22 14.69 2.66
C VAL A 402 -7.15 16.20 2.60
N HIS A 403 -6.19 16.78 3.32
CA HIS A 403 -6.01 18.23 3.41
C HIS A 403 -4.66 18.62 2.81
N LEU A 404 -4.70 19.46 1.77
CA LEU A 404 -3.51 20.04 1.17
C LEU A 404 -3.07 21.24 2.00
N ALA A 405 -1.95 21.10 2.72
CA ALA A 405 -1.44 22.12 3.62
C ALA A 405 0.07 22.38 3.42
N PRO A 406 0.58 23.53 3.89
CA PRO A 406 2.02 23.82 3.86
C PRO A 406 2.84 22.76 4.63
N ALA A 407 3.97 22.34 4.07
CA ALA A 407 4.94 21.53 4.81
C ALA A 407 5.36 22.25 6.11
N GLY A 408 5.49 21.52 7.22
CA GLY A 408 5.87 22.09 8.52
C GLY A 408 4.73 22.76 9.29
N ILE A 409 3.47 22.63 8.84
CA ILE A 409 2.29 22.91 9.67
C ILE A 409 2.32 22.03 10.94
N SER A 410 1.77 22.49 12.06
CA SER A 410 1.63 21.63 13.24
C SER A 410 0.31 20.86 13.22
N VAL A 411 0.18 19.80 14.03
CA VAL A 411 -1.10 19.07 14.10
C VAL A 411 -2.21 19.93 14.70
N ARG A 412 -1.92 20.85 15.62
CA ARG A 412 -2.92 21.81 16.13
C ARG A 412 -3.44 22.72 15.02
N GLU A 413 -2.54 23.32 14.25
CA GLU A 413 -2.89 24.15 13.10
C GLU A 413 -3.70 23.34 12.07
N LEU A 414 -3.31 22.09 11.80
CA LEU A 414 -4.05 21.21 10.89
C LEU A 414 -5.47 20.92 11.38
N ILE A 415 -5.63 20.59 12.68
CA ILE A 415 -6.93 20.35 13.30
C ILE A 415 -7.82 21.59 13.21
N GLU A 416 -7.32 22.75 13.60
CA GLU A 416 -8.11 23.98 13.68
C GLU A 416 -8.41 24.59 12.29
N GLU A 417 -7.38 24.73 11.44
CA GLU A 417 -7.51 25.46 10.17
C GLU A 417 -8.15 24.61 9.05
N TYR A 418 -7.94 23.29 9.06
CA TYR A 418 -8.38 22.40 7.96
C TYR A 418 -9.48 21.43 8.38
N CYS A 419 -9.37 20.86 9.59
CA CYS A 419 -10.33 19.86 10.07
C CYS A 419 -11.55 20.47 10.78
N GLY A 420 -11.52 21.78 11.10
CA GLY A 420 -12.59 22.48 11.79
C GLY A 420 -12.71 22.13 13.27
N GLY A 421 -11.62 21.68 13.89
CA GLY A 421 -11.55 21.30 15.30
C GLY A 421 -11.84 19.83 15.60
N MET A 422 -11.77 19.50 16.88
CA MET A 422 -12.14 18.19 17.44
C MET A 422 -13.64 17.92 17.32
N LEU A 423 -14.05 16.65 17.31
CA LEU A 423 -15.47 16.29 17.44
C LEU A 423 -16.10 16.86 18.72
N ASP A 424 -17.40 17.10 18.71
CA ASP A 424 -18.10 17.68 19.86
C ASP A 424 -17.99 16.76 21.10
N GLY A 425 -17.56 17.32 22.24
CA GLY A 425 -17.30 16.57 23.47
C GLY A 425 -15.93 15.87 23.53
N HIS A 426 -15.11 16.01 22.49
CA HIS A 426 -13.75 15.48 22.44
C HIS A 426 -12.70 16.59 22.62
N GLU A 427 -11.66 16.29 23.37
CA GLU A 427 -10.48 17.13 23.58
C GLU A 427 -9.25 16.43 23.02
N PHE A 428 -8.35 17.19 22.41
CA PHE A 428 -7.16 16.64 21.76
C PHE A 428 -6.19 16.05 22.80
N TYR A 429 -5.92 14.74 22.69
CA TYR A 429 -5.11 13.99 23.66
C TYR A 429 -3.80 13.45 23.08
N ALA A 430 -3.87 12.83 21.91
CA ALA A 430 -2.72 12.20 21.26
C ALA A 430 -2.93 12.12 19.75
N TYR A 431 -1.87 11.81 19.01
CA TYR A 431 -1.96 11.57 17.58
C TYR A 431 -0.86 10.64 17.06
N PHE A 432 -1.17 9.90 16.00
CA PHE A 432 -0.15 9.32 15.13
C PHE A 432 0.22 10.37 14.07
N PRO A 433 1.49 10.75 13.92
CA PRO A 433 1.91 11.75 12.92
C PRO A 433 2.12 11.19 11.50
N GLY A 434 2.23 9.86 11.37
CA GLY A 434 2.62 9.21 10.12
C GLY A 434 2.07 7.80 9.94
N GLY A 435 0.84 7.56 10.40
CA GLY A 435 0.21 6.25 10.43
C GLY A 435 0.72 5.39 11.58
N ALA A 436 0.40 4.10 11.55
CA ALA A 436 0.81 3.14 12.57
C ALA A 436 2.33 3.10 12.75
N SER A 437 3.12 3.21 11.68
CA SER A 437 4.59 3.17 11.75
C SER A 437 5.22 4.43 12.35
N GLY A 438 4.50 5.55 12.33
CA GLY A 438 5.00 6.84 12.79
C GLY A 438 5.15 6.99 14.31
N GLY A 439 4.55 6.10 15.12
CA GLY A 439 4.47 6.22 16.58
C GLY A 439 3.35 7.12 17.08
N ILE A 440 3.28 7.37 18.39
CA ILE A 440 2.20 8.12 19.06
C ILE A 440 2.79 9.31 19.80
N LEU A 441 2.31 10.52 19.53
CA LEU A 441 2.74 11.73 20.21
C LEU A 441 1.60 12.31 21.06
N PRO A 442 1.90 12.83 22.27
CA PRO A 442 0.91 13.48 23.12
C PRO A 442 0.53 14.86 22.57
N ALA A 443 -0.63 15.37 22.95
CA ALA A 443 -1.07 16.72 22.58
C ALA A 443 -0.07 17.82 23.01
N THR A 444 0.74 17.59 24.04
CA THR A 444 1.80 18.52 24.46
C THR A 444 2.88 18.74 23.40
N LEU A 445 3.03 17.83 22.44
CA LEU A 445 3.89 17.98 21.26
C LEU A 445 3.10 18.41 20.00
N GLY A 446 1.87 18.90 20.18
CA GLY A 446 0.98 19.26 19.08
C GLY A 446 1.41 20.46 18.23
N ASP A 447 2.45 21.18 18.65
CA ASP A 447 3.03 22.35 17.95
C ASP A 447 4.27 22.01 17.13
N GLU A 448 4.75 20.76 17.19
CA GLU A 448 5.87 20.28 16.40
C GLU A 448 5.58 20.33 14.90
N ALA A 449 6.62 20.58 14.11
CA ALA A 449 6.50 20.67 12.67
C ALA A 449 6.19 19.31 12.05
N LEU A 450 5.11 19.22 11.28
CA LEU A 450 4.83 18.07 10.44
C LEU A 450 5.55 18.22 9.08
N ASP A 451 6.79 17.75 9.05
CA ASP A 451 7.53 17.49 7.80
C ASP A 451 8.64 16.45 8.07
N PHE A 452 9.24 15.94 7.00
CA PHE A 452 10.39 15.05 7.10
C PHE A 452 11.50 15.66 7.99
N ASP A 453 12.19 14.80 8.75
CA ASP A 453 13.32 15.17 9.60
C ASP A 453 12.96 16.09 10.79
N SER A 454 11.67 16.14 11.17
CA SER A 454 11.20 16.95 12.30
C SER A 454 10.89 16.14 13.56
N LEU A 455 10.44 14.89 13.42
CA LEU A 455 9.87 14.12 14.53
C LEU A 455 10.82 13.03 15.07
N GLN A 456 11.93 12.75 14.37
CA GLN A 456 12.91 11.74 14.77
C GLN A 456 13.49 11.97 16.18
N PRO A 457 13.75 13.20 16.66
CA PRO A 457 14.15 13.44 18.04
C PRO A 457 13.14 12.94 19.09
N HIS A 458 11.88 12.80 18.68
CA HIS A 458 10.78 12.31 19.52
C HIS A 458 10.58 10.79 19.40
N GLY A 459 11.37 10.08 18.58
CA GLY A 459 11.19 8.65 18.31
C GLY A 459 10.02 8.37 17.35
N CYS A 460 9.63 9.37 16.56
CA CYS A 460 8.50 9.31 15.64
C CYS A 460 8.89 9.83 14.26
N PHE A 461 8.07 9.62 13.24
CA PHE A 461 8.29 10.20 11.91
C PHE A 461 6.97 10.43 11.18
N ILE A 462 6.97 11.34 10.21
CA ILE A 462 5.76 11.75 9.49
C ILE A 462 5.28 10.75 8.44
N GLY A 463 6.17 9.91 7.94
CA GLY A 463 5.84 8.82 7.00
C GLY A 463 5.06 9.34 5.79
N SER A 464 3.95 8.68 5.48
CA SER A 464 3.01 9.03 4.41
C SER A 464 2.13 10.24 4.70
N ALA A 465 2.40 10.99 5.78
CA ALA A 465 1.58 12.09 6.30
C ALA A 465 0.15 11.67 6.68
N ALA A 466 -0.01 10.44 7.18
CA ALA A 466 -1.23 9.96 7.81
C ALA A 466 -1.31 10.43 9.27
N VAL A 467 -2.24 11.35 9.56
CA VAL A 467 -2.47 11.90 10.88
C VAL A 467 -3.74 11.31 11.48
N ILE A 468 -3.59 10.48 12.52
CA ILE A 468 -4.73 9.87 13.24
C ILE A 468 -4.87 10.56 14.59
N VAL A 469 -5.95 11.30 14.79
CA VAL A 469 -6.18 12.10 16.01
C VAL A 469 -6.97 11.33 17.05
N LEU A 470 -6.46 11.27 18.28
CA LEU A 470 -7.06 10.64 19.44
C LEU A 470 -7.54 11.72 20.43
N SER A 471 -8.61 11.40 21.15
CA SER A 471 -9.21 12.24 22.17
C SER A 471 -8.98 11.69 23.57
N GLN A 472 -9.41 12.46 24.59
CA GLN A 472 -9.33 12.09 26.00
C GLN A 472 -10.16 10.85 26.38
N HIS A 473 -11.04 10.39 25.49
CA HIS A 473 -11.83 9.16 25.66
C HIS A 473 -11.16 7.92 25.04
N ASP A 474 -10.02 8.10 24.36
CA ASP A 474 -9.28 7.05 23.68
C ASP A 474 -8.01 6.69 24.48
N SER A 475 -7.47 5.49 24.27
CA SER A 475 -6.32 4.94 25.00
C SER A 475 -5.10 4.86 24.08
N ALA A 476 -3.99 5.50 24.46
CA ALA A 476 -2.74 5.40 23.71
C ALA A 476 -2.14 3.99 23.81
N ARG A 477 -2.30 3.33 24.95
CA ARG A 477 -1.94 1.94 25.21
C ARG A 477 -2.65 0.99 24.24
N ASP A 478 -3.96 1.11 24.11
CA ASP A 478 -4.75 0.22 23.25
C ASP A 478 -4.50 0.50 21.77
N ALA A 479 -4.30 1.77 21.41
CA ALA A 479 -3.91 2.15 20.05
C ALA A 479 -2.52 1.59 19.68
N ALA A 480 -1.56 1.58 20.62
CA ALA A 480 -0.25 0.97 20.42
C ALA A 480 -0.35 -0.55 20.27
N LEU A 481 -1.17 -1.24 21.08
CA LEU A 481 -1.42 -2.67 20.93
C LEU A 481 -2.06 -3.01 19.58
N ASN A 482 -3.03 -2.20 19.12
CA ASN A 482 -3.64 -2.36 17.80
C ASN A 482 -2.60 -2.23 16.67
N ALA A 483 -1.74 -1.22 16.73
CA ALA A 483 -0.66 -1.02 15.76
C ALA A 483 0.36 -2.18 15.79
N MET A 484 0.68 -2.71 16.97
CA MET A 484 1.60 -3.86 17.10
C MET A 484 1.00 -5.15 16.55
N ARG A 485 -0.30 -5.40 16.75
CA ARG A 485 -1.01 -6.53 16.11
C ARG A 485 -1.00 -6.42 14.59
N PHE A 486 -1.13 -5.21 14.06
CA PHE A 486 -0.96 -4.96 12.63
C PHE A 486 0.46 -5.35 12.15
N PHE A 487 1.52 -4.93 12.84
CA PHE A 487 2.89 -5.32 12.45
C PHE A 487 3.20 -6.81 12.63
N GLU A 488 2.59 -7.47 13.61
CA GLU A 488 2.65 -8.93 13.73
C GLU A 488 2.02 -9.60 12.50
N HIS A 489 0.83 -9.17 12.11
CA HIS A 489 0.09 -9.71 10.97
C HIS A 489 0.82 -9.46 9.63
N GLU A 490 1.36 -8.26 9.44
CA GLU A 490 1.97 -7.82 8.17
C GLU A 490 3.47 -8.10 8.04
N SER A 491 4.09 -8.69 9.05
CA SER A 491 5.49 -9.11 8.96
C SER A 491 5.65 -10.18 7.88
N CYS A 492 6.47 -9.91 6.86
CA CYS A 492 6.78 -10.88 5.79
C CYS A 492 7.46 -12.18 6.25
N GLY A 493 7.91 -12.23 7.51
CA GLY A 493 8.47 -13.45 8.11
C GLY A 493 9.95 -13.73 7.77
N GLN A 494 10.61 -12.86 7.02
CA GLN A 494 11.98 -13.08 6.53
C GLN A 494 13.05 -13.01 7.62
N CYS A 495 13.04 -11.97 8.45
CA CYS A 495 14.06 -11.78 9.48
C CYS A 495 13.52 -12.12 10.88
N THR A 496 14.33 -12.83 11.67
CA THR A 496 13.99 -13.23 13.05
C THR A 496 13.56 -12.07 13.94
N PRO A 497 14.29 -10.93 14.03
CA PRO A 497 13.92 -9.86 14.95
C PRO A 497 12.53 -9.29 14.65
N CYS A 498 12.17 -9.05 13.39
CA CYS A 498 10.82 -8.62 13.04
C CYS A 498 9.79 -9.73 13.28
N ARG A 499 9.96 -10.92 12.68
CA ARG A 499 8.96 -12.01 12.71
C ARG A 499 8.62 -12.46 14.13
N VAL A 500 9.65 -12.64 14.96
CA VAL A 500 9.47 -13.16 16.32
C VAL A 500 9.29 -12.01 17.31
N GLY A 501 9.96 -10.88 17.09
CA GLY A 501 9.88 -9.72 17.97
C GLY A 501 8.48 -9.11 18.02
N THR A 502 7.80 -8.92 16.88
CA THR A 502 6.42 -8.41 16.87
C THR A 502 5.48 -9.33 17.62
N ALA A 503 5.52 -10.64 17.33
CA ALA A 503 4.68 -11.64 18.00
C ALA A 503 4.92 -11.69 19.52
N LYS A 504 6.19 -11.58 19.97
CA LYS A 504 6.53 -11.54 21.39
C LYS A 504 6.09 -10.23 22.06
N ALA A 505 6.27 -9.10 21.38
CA ALA A 505 5.84 -7.81 21.89
C ALA A 505 4.31 -7.76 22.05
N VAL A 506 3.54 -8.22 21.06
CA VAL A 506 2.07 -8.30 21.15
C VAL A 506 1.66 -9.15 22.35
N ALA A 507 2.21 -10.37 22.49
CA ALA A 507 1.88 -11.24 23.61
C ALA A 507 2.19 -10.61 24.99
N LEU A 508 3.25 -9.81 25.10
CA LEU A 508 3.58 -9.08 26.32
C LEU A 508 2.66 -7.87 26.56
N MET A 509 2.22 -7.22 25.50
CA MET A 509 1.33 -6.05 25.58
C MET A 509 -0.13 -6.41 25.86
N GLU A 510 -0.50 -7.69 25.74
CA GLU A 510 -1.84 -8.19 26.10
C GLU A 510 -2.06 -8.29 27.62
N PHE A 511 -0.98 -8.29 28.42
CA PHE A 511 -1.11 -8.21 29.88
C PHE A 511 -1.48 -6.79 30.33
N ASP A 512 -2.23 -6.69 31.43
CA ASP A 512 -2.62 -5.39 32.01
C ASP A 512 -1.37 -4.53 32.31
N GLN A 513 -0.34 -5.16 32.88
CA GLN A 513 0.93 -4.55 33.23
C GLN A 513 2.03 -4.97 32.25
N TRP A 514 2.64 -3.99 31.58
CA TRP A 514 3.67 -4.23 30.57
C TRP A 514 5.05 -4.35 31.21
N ASP A 515 5.82 -5.39 30.83
CA ASP A 515 7.25 -5.46 31.13
C ASP A 515 8.01 -4.50 30.21
N THR A 516 8.06 -3.23 30.61
CA THR A 516 8.66 -2.15 29.80
C THR A 516 10.15 -2.35 29.52
N SER A 517 10.88 -2.99 30.44
CA SER A 517 12.30 -3.30 30.25
C SER A 517 12.49 -4.34 29.15
N LEU A 518 11.75 -5.45 29.21
CA LEU A 518 11.83 -6.50 28.20
C LEU A 518 11.31 -6.03 26.84
N LEU A 519 10.25 -5.22 26.84
CA LEU A 519 9.72 -4.62 25.61
C LEU A 519 10.73 -3.68 24.94
N GLU A 520 11.49 -2.91 25.72
CA GLU A 520 12.57 -2.07 25.16
C GLU A 520 13.74 -2.90 24.62
N GLU A 521 14.11 -4.01 25.26
CA GLU A 521 15.10 -4.95 24.72
C GLU A 521 14.67 -5.54 23.37
N LEU A 522 13.39 -5.96 23.26
CA LEU A 522 12.81 -6.43 22.01
C LEU A 522 12.80 -5.33 20.94
N ALA A 523 12.41 -4.11 21.32
CA ALA A 523 12.35 -2.97 20.42
C ALA A 523 13.73 -2.63 19.83
N ARG A 524 14.80 -2.66 20.64
CA ARG A 524 16.18 -2.47 20.16
C ARG A 524 16.60 -3.56 19.18
N ALA A 525 16.31 -4.82 19.50
CA ALA A 525 16.65 -5.93 18.60
C ALA A 525 15.94 -5.81 17.24
N MET A 526 14.68 -5.35 17.25
CA MET A 526 13.92 -5.07 16.04
C MET A 526 14.50 -3.91 15.22
N GLU A 527 14.85 -2.81 15.86
CA GLU A 527 15.47 -1.63 15.23
C GLU A 527 16.83 -1.95 14.61
N ASP A 528 17.72 -2.60 15.36
CA ASP A 528 19.12 -2.79 14.95
C ASP A 528 19.30 -3.88 13.90
N ALA A 529 18.48 -4.94 13.94
CA ALA A 529 18.74 -6.17 13.18
C ALA A 529 17.67 -6.51 12.12
N SER A 530 16.64 -5.68 11.95
CA SER A 530 15.67 -5.87 10.86
C SER A 530 16.23 -5.46 9.51
N ILE A 531 15.95 -6.25 8.48
CA ILE A 531 16.45 -6.04 7.11
C ILE A 531 15.80 -4.84 6.40
N CYS A 532 14.59 -4.45 6.80
CA CYS A 532 13.79 -3.42 6.14
C CYS A 532 13.12 -2.48 7.15
N GLY A 533 12.58 -1.37 6.63
CA GLY A 533 11.98 -0.32 7.44
C GLY A 533 10.77 -0.76 8.27
N LEU A 534 10.02 -1.78 7.86
CA LEU A 534 8.88 -2.30 8.63
C LEU A 534 9.34 -2.77 10.01
N GLY A 535 10.31 -3.69 10.05
CA GLY A 535 10.79 -4.23 11.33
C GLY A 535 11.50 -3.17 12.19
N GLN A 536 12.11 -2.18 11.55
CA GLN A 536 12.77 -1.06 12.25
C GLN A 536 11.77 -0.09 12.88
N ALA A 537 10.65 0.19 12.21
CA ALA A 537 9.63 1.13 12.65
C ALA A 537 8.53 0.48 13.51
N ALA A 538 8.34 -0.83 13.41
CA ALA A 538 7.30 -1.55 14.15
C ALA A 538 7.28 -1.26 15.66
N PRO A 539 8.43 -1.11 16.38
CA PRO A 539 8.41 -0.80 17.81
C PRO A 539 7.99 0.64 18.16
N ASN A 540 7.82 1.54 17.20
CA ASN A 540 7.55 2.96 17.47
C ASN A 540 6.27 3.20 18.29
N PRO A 541 5.11 2.58 17.99
CA PRO A 541 3.89 2.77 18.80
C PRO A 541 4.07 2.31 20.24
N LEU A 542 4.72 1.16 20.43
CA LEU A 542 5.04 0.61 21.74
C LEU A 542 5.94 1.56 22.55
N ARG A 543 7.09 1.96 21.97
CA ARG A 543 8.06 2.83 22.65
C ARG A 543 7.48 4.20 22.99
N SER A 544 6.74 4.77 22.05
CA SER A 544 6.15 6.09 22.22
C SER A 544 5.01 6.07 23.25
N ALA A 545 4.21 5.00 23.30
CA ALA A 545 3.21 4.79 24.36
C ALA A 545 3.87 4.79 25.75
N ILE A 546 4.90 3.94 25.95
CA ILE A 546 5.64 3.86 27.22
C ILE A 546 6.25 5.21 27.60
N LYS A 547 6.85 5.91 26.63
CA LYS A 547 7.58 7.17 26.88
C LYS A 547 6.66 8.34 27.24
N TYR A 548 5.55 8.50 26.53
CA TYR A 548 4.73 9.71 26.60
C TYR A 548 3.43 9.54 27.38
N PHE A 549 3.02 8.30 27.65
CA PHE A 549 1.78 7.99 28.37
C PHE A 549 2.03 7.03 29.55
N PRO A 550 3.05 7.27 30.42
CA PRO A 550 3.34 6.38 31.54
C PRO A 550 2.14 6.18 32.48
N GLN A 551 1.29 7.20 32.62
CA GLN A 551 0.07 7.17 33.44
C GLN A 551 -0.96 6.12 32.99
N GLU A 552 -0.90 5.62 31.75
CA GLU A 552 -1.79 4.57 31.27
C GLU A 552 -1.32 3.16 31.69
N PHE A 553 -0.16 3.05 32.35
CA PHE A 553 0.43 1.80 32.83
C PHE A 553 0.53 1.72 34.36
N GLU A 554 0.19 2.79 35.08
CA GLU A 554 0.27 2.90 36.55
C GLU A 554 -0.90 2.23 37.29
#